data_AF-A0A6I5RK99-F1
#
_entry.id   AF-A0A6I5RK99-F1
#
_cell.length_a   1.000
_cell.length_b   1.000
_cell.length_c   1.000
_cell.angle_alpha   90.00
_cell.angle_beta   90.00
_cell.angle_gamma   90.00
#
_symmetry.space_group_name_H-M   'P 1'
#
loop_
_entity.id
_entity.type
_entity.pdbx_description
1 polymer ?
#
loop_
_entity_poly.entity_id
_entity_poly.type
_entity_poly.pdbx_seq_one_letter_code
_entity_poly.pdbx_strand_id
1 'polypeptide(L)'
;LGTDVYEEEADLFFEDLSDTVIKDDTFQLLQSYPNVVITAHQAFFTQNALQAIAQTTLNNIKDVEQGRDCPNEVKTEKQVASTPA
;
A
#
# COMPACT_ATOMS: atom_id res chain seq x y z
N LEU A 1 -13.61 16.54 -4.25
CA LEU A 1 -12.86 15.33 -4.67
C LEU A 1 -12.28 14.69 -3.43
N GLY A 2 -12.41 13.37 -3.27
CA GLY A 2 -11.74 12.61 -2.21
C GLY A 2 -10.90 11.51 -2.85
N THR A 3 -9.61 11.45 -2.55
CA THR A 3 -8.72 10.39 -3.04
C THR A 3 -7.82 9.87 -1.92
N ASP A 4 -7.58 8.56 -1.92
CA ASP A 4 -6.71 7.87 -0.95
C ASP A 4 -5.36 7.44 -1.55
N VAL A 5 -5.20 7.68 -2.85
CA VAL A 5 -4.01 7.38 -3.64
C VAL A 5 -3.68 8.58 -4.52
N TYR A 6 -2.41 8.69 -4.88
CA TYR A 6 -1.93 9.66 -5.85
C TYR A 6 -0.84 9.02 -6.72
N GLU A 7 -0.75 9.41 -7.99
CA GLU A 7 0.11 8.72 -8.97
C GLU A 7 1.60 8.81 -8.59
N GLU A 8 2.06 9.98 -8.15
CA GLU A 8 3.44 10.25 -7.75
C GLU A 8 3.60 10.24 -6.22
N GLU A 9 2.91 9.33 -5.54
CA GLU A 9 2.85 9.27 -4.07
C GLU A 9 4.12 8.73 -3.39
N ALA A 10 5.00 8.06 -4.14
CA ALA A 10 6.11 7.27 -3.58
C ALA A 10 7.05 8.07 -2.66
N ASP A 11 7.30 9.34 -2.99
CA ASP A 11 8.16 10.24 -2.20
C ASP A 11 7.36 11.17 -1.27
N LEU A 12 6.02 11.08 -1.28
CA LEU A 12 5.12 11.98 -0.55
C LEU A 12 4.40 11.30 0.62
N PHE A 13 4.00 10.05 0.44
CA PHE A 13 3.16 9.35 1.40
C PHE A 13 4.00 8.58 2.41
N PHE A 14 3.46 8.44 3.62
CA PHE A 14 4.09 7.75 4.76
C PHE A 14 5.37 8.37 5.33
N GLU A 15 5.75 9.56 4.87
CA GLU A 15 6.87 10.35 5.38
C GLU A 15 6.39 11.63 6.08
N ASP A 16 7.17 12.15 7.03
CA ASP A 16 6.93 13.48 7.60
C ASP A 16 7.68 14.55 6.79
N LEU A 17 6.91 15.29 5.98
CA LEU A 17 7.41 16.37 5.13
C LEU A 17 7.00 17.75 5.64
N SER A 18 6.60 17.89 6.90
CA SER A 18 6.10 19.15 7.47
C SER A 18 7.09 20.32 7.36
N ASP A 19 8.39 20.06 7.43
CA ASP A 19 9.48 21.04 7.28
C ASP A 19 10.11 21.04 5.87
N THR A 20 9.55 20.30 4.93
CA THR A 20 10.10 20.13 3.57
C THR A 20 9.25 20.84 2.53
N VAL A 21 9.89 21.57 1.62
CA VAL A 21 9.20 22.12 0.45
C VAL A 21 8.96 21.00 -0.56
N ILE A 22 7.70 20.60 -0.70
CA ILE A 22 7.24 19.65 -1.71
C ILE A 22 7.28 20.33 -3.08
N LYS A 23 7.96 19.72 -4.06
CA LYS A 23 8.15 20.25 -5.43
C LYS A 23 7.17 19.68 -6.45
N ASP A 24 6.07 19.10 -5.98
CA ASP A 24 4.99 18.63 -6.82
C ASP A 24 3.89 19.70 -6.87
N ASP A 25 3.90 20.49 -7.94
CA ASP A 25 2.95 21.59 -8.13
C ASP A 25 1.49 21.09 -8.23
N THR A 26 1.26 19.89 -8.76
CA THR A 26 -0.09 19.32 -8.88
C THR A 26 -0.62 18.92 -7.51
N PHE A 27 0.19 18.22 -6.73
CA PHE A 27 -0.16 17.84 -5.36
C PHE A 27 -0.43 19.07 -4.49
N GLN A 28 0.45 20.09 -4.56
CA GLN A 28 0.28 21.35 -3.85
C GLN A 28 -1.01 22.08 -4.25
N LEU A 29 -1.31 22.15 -5.56
CA LEU A 29 -2.53 22.76 -6.05
C LEU A 29 -3.77 22.03 -5.54
N LEU A 30 -3.79 20.69 -5.63
CA LEU A 30 -4.90 19.88 -5.14
C LEU A 30 -5.11 20.05 -3.63
N GLN A 31 -4.03 20.05 -2.84
CA GLN A 31 -4.09 20.24 -1.39
C GLN A 31 -4.58 21.63 -0.97
N SER A 32 -4.39 22.65 -1.83
CA SER A 32 -4.85 24.01 -1.56
C SER A 32 -6.38 24.19 -1.67
N TYR A 33 -7.08 23.29 -2.36
CA TYR A 33 -8.50 23.43 -2.62
C TYR A 33 -9.36 23.00 -1.42
N PRO A 34 -10.29 23.85 -0.93
CA PRO A 34 -11.09 23.54 0.25
C PRO A 34 -12.09 22.39 0.04
N ASN A 35 -12.35 22.01 -1.22
CA ASN A 35 -13.23 20.91 -1.61
C ASN A 35 -12.47 19.64 -2.04
N VAL A 36 -11.17 19.57 -1.77
CA VAL A 36 -10.33 18.41 -2.02
C VAL A 36 -9.84 17.83 -0.69
N VAL A 37 -10.00 16.52 -0.53
CA VAL A 37 -9.44 15.76 0.59
C VAL A 37 -8.55 14.68 0.00
N ILE A 38 -7.31 14.65 0.44
CA ILE A 38 -6.32 13.64 0.06
C ILE A 38 -5.92 12.91 1.34
N THR A 39 -5.99 11.58 1.32
CA THR A 39 -5.46 10.71 2.37
C THR A 39 -4.40 9.78 1.77
N ALA A 40 -3.49 9.28 2.59
CA ALA A 40 -2.35 8.48 2.15
C ALA A 40 -2.55 7.00 2.49
N HIS A 41 -3.21 6.24 1.61
CA HIS A 41 -3.55 4.82 1.79
C HIS A 41 -4.23 4.52 3.14
N GLN A 42 -5.07 5.43 3.61
CA GLN A 42 -5.73 5.30 4.91
C GLN A 42 -7.08 4.58 4.81
N ALA A 43 -7.57 4.22 3.62
CA ALA A 43 -8.85 3.54 3.47
C ALA A 43 -8.91 2.21 4.23
N PHE A 44 -7.78 1.50 4.35
CA PHE A 44 -7.71 0.25 5.11
C PHE A 44 -7.50 0.46 6.63
N PHE A 45 -7.25 1.70 7.08
CA PHE A 45 -6.84 1.99 8.45
C PHE A 45 -8.01 2.02 9.45
N THR A 46 -8.70 0.88 9.55
CA THR A 46 -9.81 0.65 10.48
C THR A 46 -9.46 -0.47 11.45
N GLN A 47 -10.05 -0.45 12.66
CA GLN A 47 -9.83 -1.50 13.66
C GLN A 47 -10.12 -2.90 13.10
N ASN A 48 -11.23 -3.05 12.37
CA ASN A 48 -11.64 -4.33 11.78
C ASN A 48 -10.64 -4.82 10.73
N ALA A 49 -10.20 -3.95 9.83
CA ALA A 49 -9.26 -4.33 8.78
C ALA A 49 -7.89 -4.68 9.36
N LEU A 50 -7.37 -3.88 10.31
CA LEU A 50 -6.09 -4.19 10.97
C LEU A 50 -6.15 -5.50 11.77
N GLN A 51 -7.26 -5.76 12.45
CA GLN A 51 -7.47 -7.03 13.16
C GLN A 51 -7.50 -8.22 12.17
N ALA A 52 -8.21 -8.07 11.05
CA ALA A 52 -8.27 -9.10 10.02
C ALA A 52 -6.91 -9.37 9.37
N ILE A 53 -6.15 -8.30 9.07
CA ILE A 53 -4.78 -8.40 8.54
C ILE A 53 -3.90 -9.18 9.54
N ALA A 54 -3.85 -8.74 10.80
CA ALA A 54 -3.02 -9.38 11.82
C ALA A 54 -3.38 -10.86 12.02
N GLN A 55 -4.68 -11.18 12.14
CA GLN A 55 -5.15 -12.54 12.33
C GLN A 55 -4.82 -13.44 11.13
N THR A 56 -5.02 -12.93 9.91
CA THR A 56 -4.74 -13.68 8.68
C THR A 56 -3.24 -13.91 8.52
N THR A 57 -2.41 -12.89 8.76
CA THR A 57 -0.95 -13.00 8.69
C THR A 57 -0.42 -14.04 9.68
N LEU A 58 -0.87 -14.00 10.94
CA LEU A 58 -0.42 -14.97 11.95
C LEU A 58 -0.87 -16.41 11.63
N ASN A 59 -2.08 -16.58 11.09
CA ASN A 59 -2.56 -17.90 10.66
C ASN A 59 -1.74 -18.43 9.48
N ASN A 60 -1.47 -17.61 8.47
CA ASN A 60 -0.64 -17.98 7.32
C ASN A 60 0.76 -18.43 7.77
N ILE A 61 1.40 -17.67 8.68
CA ILE A 61 2.72 -18.01 9.24
C ILE A 61 2.66 -19.37 9.95
N LYS A 62 1.64 -19.58 10.80
CA LYS A 62 1.46 -20.83 11.54
C LYS A 62 1.24 -22.03 10.62
N ASP A 63 0.47 -21.87 9.54
CA ASP A 63 0.23 -22.94 8.58
C ASP A 63 1.51 -23.32 7.83
N VAL A 64 2.28 -22.32 7.38
CA VAL A 64 3.60 -22.54 6.74
C VAL A 64 4.59 -23.20 7.70
N GLU A 65 4.73 -22.70 8.93
CA GLU A 65 5.64 -23.26 9.95
C GLU A 65 5.33 -24.72 10.24
N GLN A 66 4.04 -25.09 10.24
CA GLN A 66 3.56 -26.43 10.60
C GLN A 66 3.43 -27.36 9.38
N GLY A 67 3.85 -26.91 8.20
CA GLY A 67 3.75 -27.67 6.95
C GLY A 67 2.30 -27.99 6.55
N ARG A 68 1.33 -27.19 7.01
CA ARG A 68 -0.05 -27.27 6.55
C ARG A 68 -0.23 -26.49 5.26
N ASP A 69 -1.33 -26.78 4.56
CA ASP A 69 -1.76 -25.99 3.43
C ASP A 69 -2.05 -24.55 3.85
N CYS A 70 -1.41 -23.58 3.20
CA CYS A 70 -1.60 -22.15 3.43
C CYS A 70 -2.33 -21.55 2.22
N PRO A 71 -3.62 -21.18 2.34
CA PRO A 71 -4.43 -20.76 1.20
C PRO A 71 -3.94 -19.46 0.55
N ASN A 72 -3.16 -18.66 1.29
CA ASN A 72 -2.61 -17.39 0.85
C ASN A 72 -1.11 -17.48 0.49
N GLU A 73 -0.57 -18.68 0.31
CA GLU A 73 0.83 -18.85 -0.10
C GLU A 73 1.07 -18.29 -1.50
N VAL A 74 1.95 -17.30 -1.61
CA VAL A 74 2.34 -16.71 -2.89
C VAL A 74 3.41 -17.58 -3.54
N LYS A 75 3.01 -18.29 -4.60
CA LYS A 75 3.91 -19.14 -5.38
C LYS A 75 4.59 -18.31 -6.46
N THR A 76 5.89 -18.53 -6.65
CA THR A 76 6.61 -17.94 -7.78
C THR A 76 6.13 -18.56 -9.09
N GLU A 77 5.72 -17.72 -10.03
CA GLU A 77 5.61 -18.15 -11.42
C GLU A 77 7.03 -18.41 -11.96
N LYS A 78 7.26 -19.55 -12.62
CA LYS A 78 8.51 -19.77 -13.35
C LYS A 78 8.59 -18.70 -14.43
N GLN A 79 9.55 -17.77 -14.33
CA GLN A 79 9.90 -16.89 -15.45
C GLN A 79 10.12 -17.76 -16.69
N VAL A 80 9.30 -17.57 -17.72
CA VAL A 80 9.56 -18.11 -19.05
C VAL A 80 10.86 -17.44 -19.49
N ALA A 81 11.96 -18.21 -19.53
CA ALA A 81 13.23 -17.72 -20.03
C ALA A 81 12.99 -17.16 -21.44
N SER A 82 13.16 -15.85 -21.59
CA SER A 82 13.20 -15.22 -22.90
C SER A 82 14.46 -15.71 -23.60
N THR A 83 14.31 -16.67 -24.50
CA THR A 83 15.37 -17.03 -25.46
C THR A 83 15.66 -15.79 -26.31
N PRO A 84 16.88 -15.22 -26.27
CA PRO A 84 17.23 -14.17 -27.22
C PRO A 84 17.40 -14.78 -28.60
N ALA A 85 16.76 -14.17 -29.60
CA ALA A 85 17.07 -14.38 -31.01
C ALA A 85 18.21 -13.43 -31.44
#